data_AF-A0A4X2LER4-F1
#
_entry.id   AF-A0A4X2LER4-F1
#
_cell.length_a   1.000
_cell.length_b   1.000
_cell.length_c   1.000
_cell.angle_alpha   90.00
_cell.angle_beta   90.00
_cell.angle_gamma   90.00
#
_symmetry.space_group_name_H-M   'P 1'
#
loop_
_entity.id
_entity.type
_entity.pdbx_description
1 polymer ?
#
loop_
_entity_poly.entity_id
_entity_poly.type
_entity_poly.pdbx_seq_one_letter_code
_entity_poly.pdbx_strand_id
1 'polypeptide(L)'
;KSRLCAPGTVQMCQAIFPSHANHRGELSAGQLLKWIDTTACLAAEKHAGVSCVTASMDDIQFEETVGIKVIVQDTFTRTQKLISVAFSTFVAKPVGEEKVHLKPVTLLTEQDQVEHDLASERRKVRLQQEDTFQSLMKDSSKMIRFQLVITWVQSIELVLPPHANHHGNTFGGQIMAWMETVANISASRLCGSHPILKSVDMFKFWGPSTVGDHLVSNAIVNNTFQNWVEVGVRVEAYNCDEWSKGQGRHINSAFLIYYAVDDNEELIMFPRVKPISKVKLQIFSNICYHFCTFDSHLPLKTITFQAYLSHSNVDALKALAAKSGWEVTSAMGKVKMHTLEERDVLSVWVEMQVEKPTKLVFGSLSDFTMRPQWDPHYLSCEVIDWVSNDDTIYHITCPKVSSSKPIDLVVLVSRKRPAKDSNTYVVAMKSITLASVPPSPQYTRSEVASAGFLIQAVDSSSCTVSYLNQISSSTLPYFAGDIGGWSSTIEETATSCIQFIEEATNDRFINK
;
A
#
# COMPACT_ATOMS: atom_id res chain seq x y z
N LYS A 1 14.72 -1.68 -46.29
CA LYS A 1 13.68 -2.71 -46.00
C LYS A 1 13.05 -2.35 -44.66
N SER A 2 11.74 -2.12 -44.62
CA SER A 2 11.01 -1.84 -43.38
C SER A 2 11.19 -3.01 -42.40
N ARG A 3 11.50 -2.71 -41.13
CA ARG A 3 11.32 -3.68 -40.05
C ARG A 3 9.81 -3.80 -39.86
N LEU A 4 9.22 -4.87 -40.39
CA LEU A 4 7.83 -5.21 -40.10
C LEU A 4 7.72 -5.45 -38.59
N CYS A 5 6.87 -4.66 -37.93
CA CYS A 5 6.62 -4.80 -36.50
C CYS A 5 6.09 -6.20 -36.19
N ALA A 6 6.49 -6.75 -35.03
CA ALA A 6 6.10 -8.10 -34.61
C ALA A 6 4.56 -8.26 -34.57
N PRO A 7 4.02 -9.44 -34.88
CA PRO A 7 2.58 -9.68 -34.85
C PRO A 7 2.00 -9.31 -33.47
N GLY A 8 0.94 -8.49 -33.47
CA GLY A 8 0.32 -7.92 -32.25
C GLY A 8 0.69 -6.47 -31.94
N THR A 9 1.89 -6.01 -32.29
CA THR A 9 2.33 -4.63 -31.94
C THR A 9 1.63 -3.53 -32.73
N VAL A 10 1.40 -2.38 -32.11
CA VAL A 10 0.88 -1.13 -32.72
C VAL A 10 1.83 0.02 -32.35
N GLN A 11 2.07 0.93 -33.29
CA GLN A 11 2.92 2.10 -33.08
C GLN A 11 2.16 3.36 -33.50
N MET A 12 2.02 4.30 -32.57
CA MET A 12 1.56 5.65 -32.84
C MET A 12 2.75 6.61 -32.81
N CYS A 13 2.80 7.56 -33.73
CA CYS A 13 3.75 8.67 -33.70
C CYS A 13 2.97 9.97 -33.86
N GLN A 14 3.16 10.91 -32.93
CA GLN A 14 2.47 12.20 -32.89
C GLN A 14 3.50 13.32 -32.85
N ALA A 15 3.24 14.40 -33.59
CA ALA A 15 3.97 15.65 -33.40
C ALA A 15 3.34 16.43 -32.23
N ILE A 16 4.19 16.98 -31.36
CA ILE A 16 3.76 17.85 -30.27
C ILE A 16 3.52 19.23 -30.88
N PHE A 17 2.24 19.62 -30.98
CA PHE A 17 1.82 20.95 -31.41
C PHE A 17 1.48 21.81 -30.18
N PRO A 18 1.39 23.14 -30.30
CA PRO A 18 1.00 24.02 -29.18
C PRO A 18 -0.35 23.64 -28.54
N SER A 19 -1.28 23.07 -29.30
CA SER A 19 -2.57 22.53 -28.81
C SER A 19 -2.44 21.29 -27.91
N HIS A 20 -1.25 20.68 -27.84
CA HIS A 20 -0.94 19.53 -27.00
C HIS A 20 -0.11 19.93 -25.76
N ALA A 21 0.25 21.22 -25.65
CA ALA A 21 1.19 21.71 -24.66
C ALA A 21 0.50 22.32 -23.43
N ASN A 22 1.22 22.32 -22.30
CA ASN A 22 0.94 23.14 -21.13
C ASN A 22 1.40 24.60 -21.36
N HIS A 23 1.18 25.45 -20.36
CA HIS A 23 1.59 26.86 -20.33
C HIS A 23 3.12 27.09 -20.44
N ARG A 24 3.97 26.08 -20.15
CA ARG A 24 5.43 26.09 -20.33
C ARG A 24 5.86 25.64 -21.73
N GLY A 25 4.92 25.21 -22.59
CA GLY A 25 5.21 24.68 -23.93
C GLY A 25 5.59 23.19 -23.94
N GLU A 26 5.49 22.50 -22.81
CA GLU A 26 5.78 21.07 -22.65
C GLU A 26 4.52 20.22 -22.91
N LEU A 27 4.66 18.94 -23.28
CA LEU A 27 3.50 18.06 -23.49
C LEU A 27 2.62 17.94 -22.23
N SER A 28 1.32 18.21 -22.36
CA SER A 28 0.35 17.97 -21.29
C SER A 28 0.31 16.48 -20.90
N ALA A 29 0.38 16.20 -19.61
CA ALA A 29 0.35 14.83 -19.10
C ALA A 29 -1.00 14.15 -19.37
N GLY A 30 -2.12 14.86 -19.23
CA GLY A 30 -3.44 14.38 -19.66
C GLY A 30 -3.51 14.02 -21.15
N GLN A 31 -2.89 14.83 -22.03
CA GLN A 31 -2.80 14.52 -23.46
C GLN A 31 -1.92 13.28 -23.74
N LEU A 32 -0.84 13.11 -22.99
CA LEU A 32 0.00 11.91 -23.07
C LEU A 32 -0.78 10.65 -22.63
N LEU A 33 -1.49 10.70 -21.50
CA LEU A 33 -2.34 9.59 -21.02
C LEU A 33 -3.41 9.20 -22.05
N LYS A 34 -4.01 10.19 -22.73
CA LYS A 34 -4.95 9.95 -23.84
C LYS A 34 -4.31 9.20 -25.01
N TRP A 35 -3.10 9.56 -25.42
CA TRP A 35 -2.38 8.86 -26.50
C TRP A 35 -1.91 7.46 -26.10
N ILE A 36 -1.49 7.28 -24.84
CA ILE A 36 -1.14 5.98 -24.26
C ILE A 36 -2.35 5.03 -24.36
N ASP A 37 -3.50 5.43 -23.82
CA ASP A 37 -4.75 4.64 -23.86
C ASP A 37 -5.24 4.39 -25.29
N THR A 38 -5.18 5.39 -26.18
CA THR A 38 -5.59 5.19 -27.59
C THR A 38 -4.71 4.16 -28.29
N THR A 39 -3.39 4.22 -28.08
CA THR A 39 -2.43 3.25 -28.66
C THR A 39 -2.64 1.86 -28.08
N ALA A 40 -2.92 1.78 -26.78
CA ALA A 40 -3.21 0.56 -26.06
C ALA A 40 -4.51 -0.11 -26.56
N CYS A 41 -5.60 0.65 -26.63
CA CYS A 41 -6.89 0.19 -27.13
C CYS A 41 -6.75 -0.39 -28.56
N LEU A 42 -6.05 0.30 -29.47
CA LEU A 42 -5.83 -0.18 -30.83
C LEU A 42 -5.06 -1.52 -30.91
N ALA A 43 -4.14 -1.78 -29.99
CA ALA A 43 -3.45 -3.07 -29.92
C ALA A 43 -4.35 -4.18 -29.32
N ALA A 44 -5.17 -3.84 -28.32
CA ALA A 44 -6.18 -4.76 -27.78
C ALA A 44 -7.23 -5.13 -28.84
N GLU A 45 -7.81 -4.15 -29.55
CA GLU A 45 -8.77 -4.37 -30.64
C GLU A 45 -8.16 -5.19 -31.79
N LYS A 46 -6.88 -4.94 -32.13
CA LYS A 46 -6.14 -5.73 -33.13
C LYS A 46 -5.95 -7.20 -32.73
N HIS A 47 -5.84 -7.49 -31.43
CA HIS A 47 -5.72 -8.85 -30.92
C HIS A 47 -7.09 -9.54 -30.76
N ALA A 48 -8.08 -8.82 -30.21
CA ALA A 48 -9.42 -9.35 -29.93
C ALA A 48 -10.32 -9.46 -31.17
N GLY A 49 -10.10 -8.63 -32.21
CA GLY A 49 -10.94 -8.56 -33.41
C GLY A 49 -12.31 -7.89 -33.21
N VAL A 50 -12.55 -7.32 -32.03
CA VAL A 50 -13.76 -6.60 -31.61
C VAL A 50 -13.36 -5.34 -30.85
N SER A 51 -14.31 -4.44 -30.59
CA SER A 51 -14.00 -3.21 -29.85
C SER A 51 -13.65 -3.49 -28.39
N CYS A 52 -12.74 -2.70 -27.83
CA CYS A 52 -12.23 -2.84 -26.47
C CYS A 52 -12.54 -1.59 -25.63
N VAL A 53 -12.61 -1.78 -24.31
CA VAL A 53 -12.74 -0.69 -23.34
C VAL A 53 -11.71 -0.85 -22.22
N THR A 54 -11.18 0.27 -21.74
CA THR A 54 -10.18 0.32 -20.66
C THR A 54 -10.81 -0.14 -19.34
N ALA A 55 -10.20 -1.10 -18.65
CA ALA A 55 -10.69 -1.68 -17.40
C ALA A 55 -9.82 -1.30 -16.19
N SER A 56 -8.49 -1.36 -16.33
CA SER A 56 -7.54 -0.79 -15.36
C SER A 56 -6.39 -0.09 -16.07
N MET A 57 -5.85 0.92 -15.41
CA MET A 57 -4.54 1.47 -15.70
C MET A 57 -3.65 1.09 -14.52
N ASP A 58 -2.59 0.36 -14.79
CA ASP A 58 -1.70 -0.08 -13.74
C ASP A 58 -0.71 1.06 -13.43
N ASP A 59 -0.03 0.98 -12.28
CA ASP A 59 1.15 1.84 -12.09
C ASP A 59 2.14 1.56 -13.23
N ILE A 60 2.97 2.54 -13.60
CA ILE A 60 3.68 2.55 -14.90
C ILE A 60 4.84 1.52 -14.92
N GLN A 61 4.46 0.24 -15.06
CA GLN A 61 5.17 -1.03 -15.23
C GLN A 61 4.33 -2.14 -14.57
N PHE A 62 3.48 -2.92 -15.27
CA PHE A 62 3.79 -4.12 -16.09
C PHE A 62 2.48 -5.03 -16.09
N GLU A 63 2.04 -5.78 -17.16
CA GLU A 63 1.22 -7.08 -17.15
C GLU A 63 -0.02 -7.38 -18.06
N GLU A 64 -0.12 -8.50 -18.82
CA GLU A 64 -1.41 -9.05 -19.42
C GLU A 64 -2.23 -8.01 -20.22
N THR A 65 -1.51 -6.98 -20.63
CA THR A 65 -1.98 -5.66 -20.99
C THR A 65 -1.25 -5.29 -22.27
N VAL A 66 -1.67 -4.20 -22.88
CA VAL A 66 -0.80 -3.57 -23.85
C VAL A 66 0.30 -2.83 -23.10
N GLY A 67 1.53 -3.34 -23.19
CA GLY A 67 2.72 -2.61 -22.76
C GLY A 67 2.99 -1.43 -23.69
N ILE A 68 2.88 -0.21 -23.16
CA ILE A 68 3.04 1.04 -23.90
C ILE A 68 4.40 1.66 -23.57
N LYS A 69 5.32 1.60 -24.53
CA LYS A 69 6.62 2.27 -24.44
C LYS A 69 6.56 3.66 -25.09
N VAL A 70 6.65 4.71 -24.28
CA VAL A 70 6.65 6.11 -24.75
C VAL A 70 8.08 6.59 -24.96
N ILE A 71 8.41 6.95 -26.19
CA ILE A 71 9.70 7.55 -26.56
C ILE A 71 9.43 8.94 -27.15
N VAL A 72 10.06 9.97 -26.59
CA VAL A 72 10.10 11.30 -27.20
C VAL A 72 11.38 11.42 -28.02
N GLN A 73 11.25 11.94 -29.24
CA GLN A 73 12.37 12.24 -30.12
C GLN A 73 12.43 13.73 -30.41
N ASP A 74 13.57 14.35 -30.14
CA ASP A 74 13.89 15.67 -30.64
C ASP A 74 14.20 15.57 -32.15
N THR A 75 13.48 16.35 -32.96
CA THR A 75 13.61 16.35 -34.42
C THR A 75 14.87 17.06 -34.91
N PHE A 76 15.41 18.01 -34.15
CA PHE A 76 16.62 18.77 -34.47
C PHE A 76 17.88 18.02 -34.07
N THR A 77 17.99 17.60 -32.79
CA THR A 77 19.17 16.85 -32.31
C THR A 77 19.15 15.37 -32.66
N ARG A 78 17.99 14.84 -33.10
CA ARG A 78 17.73 13.40 -33.32
C ARG A 78 17.92 12.53 -32.08
N THR A 79 18.00 13.13 -30.89
CA THR A 79 18.09 12.39 -29.63
C THR A 79 16.74 11.78 -29.29
N GLN A 80 16.76 10.55 -28.77
CA GLN A 80 15.59 9.83 -28.29
C GLN A 80 15.71 9.61 -26.78
N LYS A 81 14.64 9.90 -26.04
CA LYS A 81 14.53 9.66 -24.59
C LYS A 81 13.32 8.79 -24.29
N LEU A 82 13.52 7.77 -23.46
CA LEU A 82 12.44 6.98 -22.88
C LEU A 82 11.73 7.83 -21.81
N ILE A 83 10.41 8.01 -21.94
CA ILE A 83 9.61 8.80 -21.00
C ILE A 83 8.85 7.91 -20.03
N SER A 84 8.26 6.82 -20.53
CA SER A 84 7.35 5.97 -19.76
C SER A 84 7.27 4.57 -20.35
N VAL A 85 7.00 3.57 -19.49
CA VAL A 85 6.70 2.19 -19.87
C VAL A 85 5.45 1.77 -19.09
N ALA A 86 4.27 2.09 -19.62
CA ALA A 86 2.98 1.91 -18.94
C ALA A 86 2.28 0.62 -19.37
N PHE A 87 1.32 0.14 -18.58
CA PHE A 87 0.58 -1.10 -18.85
C PHE A 87 -0.90 -0.86 -18.53
N SER A 88 -1.77 -1.27 -19.45
CA SER A 88 -3.19 -0.93 -19.44
C SER A 88 -4.08 -2.08 -19.92
N THR A 89 -5.07 -2.43 -19.09
CA THR A 89 -5.88 -3.63 -19.25
C THR A 89 -7.16 -3.31 -20.00
N PHE A 90 -7.45 -4.09 -21.03
CA PHE A 90 -8.63 -3.91 -21.86
C PHE A 90 -9.56 -5.11 -21.77
N VAL A 91 -10.86 -4.83 -21.73
CA VAL A 91 -11.91 -5.83 -21.86
C VAL A 91 -12.50 -5.73 -23.25
N ALA A 92 -12.54 -6.86 -23.96
CA ALA A 92 -13.24 -6.97 -25.23
C ALA A 92 -14.75 -6.85 -25.00
N LYS A 93 -15.39 -5.88 -25.67
CA LYS A 93 -16.82 -5.61 -25.56
C LYS A 93 -17.50 -5.92 -26.90
N PRO A 94 -18.05 -7.13 -27.08
CA PRO A 94 -18.72 -7.54 -28.31
C PRO A 94 -20.03 -6.77 -28.52
N VAL A 95 -20.53 -6.81 -29.75
CA VAL A 95 -21.86 -6.29 -30.10
C VAL A 95 -22.89 -7.38 -29.86
N GLY A 96 -23.55 -7.34 -28.71
CA GLY A 96 -24.55 -8.33 -28.29
C GLY A 96 -24.12 -9.15 -27.07
N GLU A 97 -24.77 -10.29 -26.85
CA GLU A 97 -24.54 -11.17 -25.67
C GLU A 97 -23.50 -12.29 -25.90
N GLU A 98 -22.90 -12.37 -27.09
CA GLU A 98 -21.94 -13.42 -27.42
C GLU A 98 -20.65 -13.31 -26.60
N LYS A 99 -20.10 -14.44 -26.14
CA LYS A 99 -18.81 -14.46 -25.42
C LYS A 99 -17.63 -14.44 -26.39
N VAL A 100 -16.81 -13.39 -26.31
CA VAL A 100 -15.56 -13.28 -27.06
C VAL A 100 -14.57 -14.35 -26.58
N HIS A 101 -14.06 -15.14 -27.53
CA HIS A 101 -12.97 -16.08 -27.28
C HIS A 101 -11.67 -15.45 -27.78
N LEU A 102 -10.85 -14.96 -26.85
CA LEU A 102 -9.54 -14.40 -27.17
C LEU A 102 -8.59 -15.53 -27.59
N LYS A 103 -7.79 -15.28 -28.64
CA LYS A 103 -6.76 -16.24 -29.08
C LYS A 103 -5.56 -16.14 -28.15
N PRO A 104 -4.93 -17.25 -27.74
CA PRO A 104 -3.69 -17.19 -26.97
C PRO A 104 -2.63 -16.34 -27.67
N VAL A 105 -1.92 -15.51 -26.90
CA VAL A 105 -0.81 -14.69 -27.42
C VAL A 105 0.28 -15.62 -27.95
N THR A 106 0.79 -15.35 -29.15
CA THR A 106 1.85 -16.17 -29.75
C THR A 106 3.20 -15.77 -29.17
N LEU A 107 3.75 -16.62 -28.30
CA LEU A 107 5.06 -16.44 -27.68
C LEU A 107 6.13 -16.97 -28.65
N LEU A 108 7.04 -16.11 -29.09
CA LEU A 108 8.05 -16.44 -30.12
C LEU A 108 9.49 -16.41 -29.57
N THR A 109 9.71 -15.70 -28.49
CA THR A 109 11.01 -15.50 -27.84
C THR A 109 10.93 -15.83 -26.35
N GLU A 110 12.08 -16.12 -25.73
CA GLU A 110 12.17 -16.28 -24.27
C GLU A 110 11.70 -15.03 -23.51
N GLN A 111 11.88 -13.85 -24.11
CA GLN A 111 11.38 -12.60 -23.54
C GLN A 111 9.85 -12.50 -23.58
N ASP A 112 9.19 -13.03 -24.63
CA ASP A 112 7.72 -13.11 -24.66
C ASP A 112 7.20 -14.07 -23.58
N GLN A 113 7.89 -15.19 -23.35
CA GLN A 113 7.53 -16.14 -22.28
C GLN A 113 7.68 -15.51 -20.89
N VAL A 114 8.80 -14.83 -20.62
CA VAL A 114 9.00 -14.11 -19.35
C VAL A 114 7.96 -13.01 -19.16
N GLU A 115 7.66 -12.22 -20.20
CA GLU A 115 6.59 -11.22 -20.10
C GLU A 115 5.21 -11.85 -19.90
N HIS A 116 4.93 -13.03 -20.46
CA HIS A 116 3.70 -13.79 -20.24
C HIS A 116 3.60 -14.38 -18.82
N ASP A 117 4.70 -14.82 -18.22
CA ASP A 117 4.68 -15.42 -16.88
C ASP A 117 4.62 -14.33 -15.80
N LEU A 118 5.40 -13.25 -15.99
CA LEU A 118 5.13 -11.99 -15.30
C LEU A 118 3.69 -11.54 -15.54
N ALA A 119 3.08 -11.88 -16.69
CA ALA A 119 1.69 -11.53 -17.04
C ALA A 119 0.60 -12.25 -16.21
N SER A 120 0.97 -13.04 -15.20
CA SER A 120 0.03 -13.64 -14.25
C SER A 120 0.17 -13.10 -12.82
N GLU A 121 1.39 -12.69 -12.41
CA GLU A 121 1.66 -12.27 -11.03
C GLU A 121 1.09 -10.91 -10.70
N ARG A 122 1.21 -9.97 -11.63
CA ARG A 122 0.84 -8.57 -11.44
C ARG A 122 -0.73 -8.44 -11.41
N ARG A 123 -1.47 -9.49 -11.83
CA ARG A 123 -2.95 -9.62 -11.85
C ARG A 123 -3.43 -10.06 -10.50
N LYS A 124 -2.68 -10.94 -9.86
CA LYS A 124 -2.86 -11.22 -8.43
C LYS A 124 -2.71 -9.92 -7.66
N VAL A 125 -1.70 -9.09 -7.97
CA VAL A 125 -1.58 -7.75 -7.35
C VAL A 125 -2.81 -6.87 -7.63
N ARG A 126 -3.28 -6.78 -8.88
CA ARG A 126 -4.50 -6.01 -9.26
C ARG A 126 -5.77 -6.46 -8.53
N LEU A 127 -5.98 -7.78 -8.42
CA LEU A 127 -7.13 -8.37 -7.74
C LEU A 127 -7.00 -8.27 -6.20
N GLN A 128 -5.80 -8.40 -5.65
CA GLN A 128 -5.53 -8.19 -4.22
C GLN A 128 -5.68 -6.70 -3.83
N GLN A 129 -5.29 -5.77 -4.69
CA GLN A 129 -5.48 -4.33 -4.46
C GLN A 129 -6.98 -3.96 -4.46
N GLU A 130 -7.78 -4.59 -5.32
CA GLU A 130 -9.26 -4.50 -5.29
C GLU A 130 -9.83 -4.95 -3.93
N ASP A 131 -9.51 -6.17 -3.47
CA ASP A 131 -10.01 -6.69 -2.19
C ASP A 131 -9.54 -5.82 -1.01
N THR A 132 -8.29 -5.36 -1.06
CA THR A 132 -7.72 -4.43 -0.08
C THR A 132 -8.47 -3.10 -0.07
N PHE A 133 -8.70 -2.50 -1.25
CA PHE A 133 -9.42 -1.24 -1.40
C PHE A 133 -10.88 -1.34 -0.92
N GLN A 134 -11.59 -2.41 -1.27
CA GLN A 134 -12.98 -2.63 -0.83
C GLN A 134 -13.07 -2.83 0.69
N SER A 135 -12.13 -3.57 1.27
CA SER A 135 -12.06 -3.75 2.72
C SER A 135 -11.84 -2.42 3.44
N LEU A 136 -10.92 -1.58 2.93
CA LEU A 136 -10.62 -0.27 3.49
C LEU A 136 -11.77 0.74 3.29
N MET A 137 -12.51 0.65 2.18
CA MET A 137 -13.62 1.55 1.89
C MET A 137 -14.86 1.27 2.75
N LYS A 138 -15.15 0.01 3.11
CA LYS A 138 -16.28 -0.34 4.00
C LYS A 138 -16.23 0.38 5.35
N ASP A 139 -15.04 0.53 5.93
CA ASP A 139 -14.85 1.19 7.23
C ASP A 139 -14.94 2.73 7.18
N SER A 140 -14.97 3.32 5.98
CA SER A 140 -14.81 4.78 5.77
C SER A 140 -16.13 5.58 5.72
N SER A 141 -17.26 4.96 6.10
CA SER A 141 -18.63 5.45 5.86
C SER A 141 -19.09 6.63 6.75
N LYS A 142 -18.38 7.77 6.67
CA LYS A 142 -18.84 9.12 7.10
C LYS A 142 -18.01 10.25 6.47
N MET A 143 -18.42 10.72 5.29
CA MET A 143 -17.77 11.86 4.62
C MET A 143 -18.13 13.19 5.31
N ILE A 144 -17.22 13.73 6.11
CA ILE A 144 -17.39 15.03 6.80
C ILE A 144 -16.64 16.13 6.05
N ARG A 145 -17.36 17.18 5.64
CA ARG A 145 -16.83 18.40 5.00
C ARG A 145 -16.06 19.30 5.98
N PHE A 146 -15.24 20.18 5.39
CA PHE A 146 -14.67 21.44 5.89
C PHE A 146 -13.17 21.48 6.28
N GLN A 147 -12.62 22.71 6.09
CA GLN A 147 -11.24 23.18 6.25
C GLN A 147 -10.14 22.71 5.27
N LEU A 148 -10.49 22.03 4.17
CA LEU A 148 -9.60 21.82 3.01
C LEU A 148 -10.11 22.49 1.71
N VAL A 149 -10.98 23.50 1.85
CA VAL A 149 -11.80 24.09 0.77
C VAL A 149 -10.98 24.79 -0.33
N ILE A 150 -9.78 25.29 -0.02
CA ILE A 150 -8.97 26.10 -0.96
C ILE A 150 -8.53 25.26 -2.18
N THR A 151 -8.06 24.04 -1.95
CA THR A 151 -7.53 23.14 -2.99
C THR A 151 -8.61 22.28 -3.66
N TRP A 152 -9.85 22.29 -3.18
CA TRP A 152 -10.93 21.50 -3.76
C TRP A 152 -11.34 22.05 -5.14
N VAL A 153 -11.32 21.19 -6.15
CA VAL A 153 -11.72 21.52 -7.53
C VAL A 153 -12.81 20.55 -7.97
N GLN A 154 -13.80 21.07 -8.67
CA GLN A 154 -14.79 20.30 -9.38
C GLN A 154 -14.83 20.78 -10.83
N SER A 155 -14.72 19.87 -11.80
CA SER A 155 -15.13 20.12 -13.19
C SER A 155 -16.28 19.17 -13.55
N ILE A 156 -17.07 19.58 -14.53
CA ILE A 156 -18.19 18.82 -15.07
C ILE A 156 -18.02 18.82 -16.59
N GLU A 157 -17.77 17.64 -17.15
CA GLU A 157 -17.53 17.46 -18.57
C GLU A 157 -18.68 16.67 -19.20
N LEU A 158 -19.21 17.14 -20.34
CA LEU A 158 -20.22 16.41 -21.10
C LEU A 158 -19.53 15.41 -22.05
N VAL A 159 -19.92 14.14 -22.00
CA VAL A 159 -19.44 13.14 -22.95
C VAL A 159 -20.11 13.37 -24.31
N LEU A 160 -19.33 13.90 -25.26
CA LEU A 160 -19.72 14.13 -26.64
C LEU A 160 -19.28 12.95 -27.53
N PRO A 161 -19.83 12.79 -28.76
CA PRO A 161 -19.41 11.74 -29.69
C PRO A 161 -17.88 11.55 -29.88
N PRO A 162 -17.02 12.58 -30.01
CA PRO A 162 -15.57 12.38 -30.14
C PRO A 162 -14.88 11.87 -28.86
N HIS A 163 -15.58 11.81 -27.73
CA HIS A 163 -15.07 11.31 -26.45
C HIS A 163 -15.30 9.80 -26.27
N ALA A 164 -15.96 9.15 -27.23
CA ALA A 164 -16.39 7.76 -27.16
C ALA A 164 -16.05 6.95 -28.42
N ASN A 165 -16.01 5.63 -28.28
CA ASN A 165 -15.91 4.71 -29.39
C ASN A 165 -17.21 4.68 -30.23
N HIS A 166 -17.17 3.99 -31.37
CA HIS A 166 -18.31 3.86 -32.28
C HIS A 166 -19.53 3.14 -31.68
N HIS A 167 -19.38 2.49 -30.52
CA HIS A 167 -20.46 1.91 -29.71
C HIS A 167 -20.97 2.87 -28.60
N GLY A 168 -20.53 4.12 -28.60
CA GLY A 168 -20.94 5.15 -27.65
C GLY A 168 -20.33 5.04 -26.25
N ASN A 169 -19.31 4.19 -26.03
CA ASN A 169 -18.62 4.07 -24.74
C ASN A 169 -17.46 5.05 -24.64
N THR A 170 -17.38 5.83 -23.57
CA THR A 170 -16.32 6.83 -23.34
C THR A 170 -14.93 6.18 -23.30
N PHE A 171 -13.94 6.78 -23.97
CA PHE A 171 -12.55 6.30 -23.92
C PHE A 171 -11.92 6.57 -22.54
N GLY A 172 -11.26 5.56 -21.95
CA GLY A 172 -10.58 5.70 -20.66
C GLY A 172 -9.53 6.81 -20.66
N GLY A 173 -8.80 6.98 -21.77
CA GLY A 173 -7.83 8.04 -21.99
C GLY A 173 -8.42 9.45 -21.99
N GLN A 174 -9.68 9.61 -22.40
CA GLN A 174 -10.35 10.91 -22.32
C GLN A 174 -10.74 11.24 -20.87
N ILE A 175 -11.16 10.24 -20.09
CA ILE A 175 -11.42 10.40 -18.65
C ILE A 175 -10.10 10.72 -17.92
N MET A 176 -9.00 10.03 -18.25
CA MET A 176 -7.68 10.32 -17.70
C MET A 176 -7.20 11.75 -18.00
N ALA A 177 -7.41 12.25 -19.22
CA ALA A 177 -7.06 13.62 -19.58
C ALA A 177 -7.81 14.67 -18.74
N TRP A 178 -9.11 14.46 -18.53
CA TRP A 178 -9.92 15.32 -17.66
C TRP A 178 -9.50 15.23 -16.20
N MET A 179 -9.26 14.03 -15.66
CA MET A 179 -8.78 13.84 -14.29
C MET A 179 -7.44 14.56 -14.02
N GLU A 180 -6.47 14.40 -14.92
CA GLU A 180 -5.17 15.07 -14.82
C GLU A 180 -5.35 16.60 -14.81
N THR A 181 -6.19 17.13 -15.70
CA THR A 181 -6.48 18.58 -15.75
C THR A 181 -7.05 19.10 -14.42
N VAL A 182 -8.04 18.40 -13.83
CA VAL A 182 -8.68 18.82 -12.57
C VAL A 182 -7.72 18.64 -11.38
N ALA A 183 -6.90 17.59 -11.39
CA ALA A 183 -5.88 17.36 -10.37
C ALA A 183 -4.75 18.40 -10.41
N ASN A 184 -4.29 18.76 -11.61
CA ASN A 184 -3.28 19.78 -11.83
C ASN A 184 -3.74 21.14 -11.27
N ILE A 185 -4.99 21.52 -11.51
CA ILE A 185 -5.59 22.74 -10.92
C ILE A 185 -5.62 22.64 -9.39
N SER A 186 -5.93 21.48 -8.80
CA SER A 186 -5.96 21.28 -7.35
C SER A 186 -4.57 21.44 -6.72
N ALA A 187 -3.53 20.86 -7.33
CA ALA A 187 -2.14 21.04 -6.92
C ALA A 187 -1.64 22.48 -7.14
N SER A 188 -2.00 23.12 -8.26
CA SER A 188 -1.65 24.51 -8.57
C SER A 188 -2.16 25.48 -7.51
N ARG A 189 -3.38 25.27 -7.01
CA ARG A 189 -3.95 26.07 -5.91
C ARG A 189 -3.22 25.92 -4.58
N LEU A 190 -2.37 24.91 -4.41
CA LEU A 190 -1.58 24.70 -3.20
C LEU A 190 -0.19 25.33 -3.29
N CYS A 191 0.52 25.17 -4.41
CA CYS A 191 1.87 25.70 -4.58
C CYS A 191 1.90 27.13 -5.14
N GLY A 192 0.81 27.63 -5.74
CA GLY A 192 0.81 28.92 -6.44
C GLY A 192 1.69 28.94 -7.70
N SER A 193 2.15 27.76 -8.14
CA SER A 193 2.98 27.52 -9.32
C SER A 193 2.35 26.40 -10.14
N HIS A 194 3.05 25.96 -11.18
CA HIS A 194 2.59 24.96 -12.13
C HIS A 194 3.18 23.57 -11.83
N PRO A 195 2.36 22.61 -11.38
CA PRO A 195 2.82 21.28 -11.04
C PRO A 195 2.98 20.39 -12.27
N ILE A 196 4.01 19.54 -12.23
CA ILE A 196 4.34 18.53 -13.24
C ILE A 196 3.99 17.15 -12.68
N LEU A 197 3.29 16.34 -13.46
CA LEU A 197 2.89 14.99 -13.06
C LEU A 197 4.11 14.07 -12.97
N LYS A 198 4.31 13.42 -11.82
CA LYS A 198 5.35 12.42 -11.58
C LYS A 198 4.87 11.01 -11.93
N SER A 199 3.71 10.64 -11.40
CA SER A 199 3.11 9.31 -11.52
C SER A 199 1.60 9.36 -11.27
N VAL A 200 0.91 8.32 -11.71
CA VAL A 200 -0.51 8.07 -11.44
C VAL A 200 -0.60 6.67 -10.86
N ASP A 201 -1.13 6.55 -9.65
CA ASP A 201 -1.26 5.27 -8.96
C ASP A 201 -2.19 4.33 -9.73
N MET A 202 -1.99 3.02 -9.58
CA MET A 202 -2.84 1.98 -10.16
C MET A 202 -4.32 2.20 -9.82
N PHE A 203 -5.19 2.23 -10.84
CA PHE A 203 -6.62 2.42 -10.67
C PHE A 203 -7.49 1.63 -11.66
N LYS A 204 -8.76 1.45 -11.29
CA LYS A 204 -9.75 0.66 -12.02
C LYS A 204 -10.96 1.50 -12.41
N PHE A 205 -11.53 1.20 -13.58
CA PHE A 205 -12.84 1.67 -14.02
C PHE A 205 -13.93 0.71 -13.51
N TRP A 206 -14.78 1.21 -12.60
CA TRP A 206 -15.84 0.46 -11.91
C TRP A 206 -17.13 0.32 -12.74
N GLY A 207 -17.40 1.31 -13.58
CA GLY A 207 -18.63 1.39 -14.37
C GLY A 207 -18.36 1.96 -15.76
N PRO A 208 -19.18 1.60 -16.76
CA PRO A 208 -19.11 2.21 -18.07
C PRO A 208 -19.62 3.66 -18.02
N SER A 209 -19.07 4.49 -18.90
CA SER A 209 -19.64 5.79 -19.25
C SER A 209 -19.99 5.81 -20.74
N THR A 210 -21.04 6.54 -21.10
CA THR A 210 -21.56 6.65 -22.47
C THR A 210 -21.78 8.09 -22.91
N VAL A 211 -21.85 8.31 -24.23
CA VAL A 211 -22.22 9.62 -24.82
C VAL A 211 -23.52 10.14 -24.20
N GLY A 212 -23.52 11.40 -23.75
CA GLY A 212 -24.60 12.03 -23.01
C GLY A 212 -24.45 12.00 -21.48
N ASP A 213 -23.52 11.22 -20.93
CA ASP A 213 -23.16 11.29 -19.51
C ASP A 213 -22.53 12.66 -19.17
N HIS A 214 -22.86 13.19 -17.99
CA HIS A 214 -22.11 14.26 -17.33
C HIS A 214 -21.10 13.61 -16.38
N LEU A 215 -19.81 13.84 -16.62
CA LEU A 215 -18.74 13.37 -15.74
C LEU A 215 -18.35 14.48 -14.76
N VAL A 216 -18.69 14.29 -13.49
CA VAL A 216 -18.26 15.15 -12.38
C VAL A 216 -16.93 14.64 -11.85
N SER A 217 -15.86 15.40 -12.08
CA SER A 217 -14.53 15.12 -11.57
C SER A 217 -14.27 15.99 -10.34
N ASN A 218 -14.20 15.37 -9.16
CA ASN A 218 -13.90 16.04 -7.89
C ASN A 218 -12.44 15.74 -7.51
N ALA A 219 -11.58 16.76 -7.48
CA ALA A 219 -10.18 16.64 -7.05
C ALA A 219 -9.92 17.41 -5.74
N ILE A 220 -9.03 16.87 -4.91
CA ILE A 220 -8.54 17.55 -3.71
C ILE A 220 -7.14 17.09 -3.36
N VAL A 221 -6.31 18.02 -2.88
CA VAL A 221 -5.03 17.66 -2.27
C VAL A 221 -5.31 16.79 -1.04
N ASN A 222 -4.69 15.61 -1.01
CA ASN A 222 -4.74 14.71 0.12
C ASN A 222 -3.64 15.04 1.12
N ASN A 223 -2.39 15.12 0.64
CA ASN A 223 -1.22 15.30 1.48
C ASN A 223 -0.05 15.97 0.73
N THR A 224 0.92 16.49 1.47
CA THR A 224 2.18 17.03 0.94
C THR A 224 3.38 16.39 1.64
N PHE A 225 4.37 15.97 0.86
CA PHE A 225 5.60 15.34 1.35
C PHE A 225 6.79 16.11 0.77
N GLN A 226 7.21 17.17 1.46
CA GLN A 226 8.32 18.05 1.08
C GLN A 226 8.18 18.60 -0.35
N ASN A 227 8.76 17.92 -1.34
CA ASN A 227 8.89 18.37 -2.74
C ASN A 227 7.83 17.74 -3.67
N TRP A 228 6.90 16.94 -3.14
CA TRP A 228 5.76 16.44 -3.91
C TRP A 228 4.41 16.58 -3.16
N VAL A 229 3.32 16.60 -3.93
CA VAL A 229 1.93 16.66 -3.48
C VAL A 229 1.14 15.51 -4.09
N GLU A 230 0.27 14.92 -3.29
CA GLU A 230 -0.70 13.92 -3.77
C GLU A 230 -2.08 14.55 -3.89
N VAL A 231 -2.72 14.35 -5.04
CA VAL A 231 -4.07 14.78 -5.32
C VAL A 231 -4.96 13.57 -5.57
N GLY A 232 -5.99 13.40 -4.76
CA GLY A 232 -7.02 12.40 -4.99
C GLY A 232 -8.11 12.94 -5.91
N VAL A 233 -8.49 12.17 -6.93
CA VAL A 233 -9.58 12.48 -7.85
C VAL A 233 -10.64 11.39 -7.77
N ARG A 234 -11.92 11.77 -7.77
CA ARG A 234 -13.08 10.88 -7.87
C ARG A 234 -13.99 11.34 -9.00
N VAL A 235 -14.28 10.43 -9.93
CA VAL A 235 -15.12 10.68 -11.11
C VAL A 235 -16.46 9.96 -10.96
N GLU A 236 -17.55 10.72 -11.10
CA GLU A 236 -18.92 10.20 -11.11
C GLU A 236 -19.60 10.51 -12.45
N ALA A 237 -20.26 9.53 -13.06
CA ALA A 237 -21.10 9.72 -14.23
C ALA A 237 -22.56 9.86 -13.84
N TYR A 238 -23.27 10.73 -14.57
CA TYR A 238 -24.70 10.91 -14.46
C TYR A 238 -25.30 11.01 -15.86
N ASN A 239 -26.22 10.11 -16.20
CA ASN A 239 -27.16 10.35 -17.29
C ASN A 239 -28.22 11.41 -16.87
N CYS A 240 -29.08 11.86 -17.79
CA CYS A 240 -30.05 12.93 -17.53
C CYS A 240 -31.01 12.64 -16.34
N ASP A 241 -31.40 11.38 -16.14
CA ASP A 241 -32.30 10.96 -15.06
C ASP A 241 -31.55 10.82 -13.73
N GLU A 242 -30.35 10.24 -13.76
CA GLU A 242 -29.42 10.13 -12.62
C GLU A 242 -29.03 11.51 -12.08
N TRP A 243 -28.75 12.46 -12.99
CA TRP A 243 -28.47 13.86 -12.67
C TRP A 243 -29.62 14.51 -11.91
N SER A 244 -30.83 14.35 -12.43
CA SER A 244 -32.07 14.88 -11.82
C SER A 244 -32.38 14.27 -10.45
N LYS A 245 -31.89 13.05 -10.18
CA LYS A 245 -32.07 12.31 -8.91
C LYS A 245 -30.88 12.43 -7.96
N GLY A 246 -29.76 13.01 -8.39
CA GLY A 246 -28.51 13.08 -7.63
C GLY A 246 -27.83 11.71 -7.39
N GLN A 247 -28.16 10.69 -8.17
CA GLN A 247 -27.68 9.31 -8.00
C GLN A 247 -26.62 8.98 -9.07
N GLY A 248 -25.37 9.38 -8.81
CA GLY A 248 -24.26 9.18 -9.74
C GLY A 248 -23.65 7.78 -9.67
N ARG A 249 -23.22 7.27 -10.83
CA ARG A 249 -22.39 6.07 -10.94
C ARG A 249 -20.94 6.44 -10.69
N HIS A 250 -20.29 5.83 -9.69
CA HIS A 250 -18.85 5.99 -9.49
C HIS A 250 -18.12 5.29 -10.64
N ILE A 251 -17.35 6.05 -11.44
CA ILE A 251 -16.64 5.54 -12.61
C ILE A 251 -15.22 5.11 -12.22
N ASN A 252 -14.45 5.99 -11.60
CA ASN A 252 -13.13 5.67 -11.07
C ASN A 252 -12.73 6.64 -9.94
N SER A 253 -11.76 6.22 -9.14
CA SER A 253 -10.96 7.10 -8.29
C SER A 253 -9.49 6.86 -8.62
N ALA A 254 -8.67 7.89 -8.59
CA ALA A 254 -7.23 7.80 -8.84
C ALA A 254 -6.48 8.76 -7.91
N PHE A 255 -5.21 8.46 -7.65
CA PHE A 255 -4.29 9.35 -6.95
C PHE A 255 -3.19 9.76 -7.93
N LEU A 256 -2.90 11.06 -7.98
CA LEU A 256 -1.92 11.64 -8.89
C LEU A 256 -0.85 12.36 -8.05
N ILE A 257 0.41 12.00 -8.28
CA ILE A 257 1.54 12.57 -7.57
C ILE A 257 2.18 13.63 -8.47
N TYR A 258 2.28 14.84 -7.95
CA TYR A 258 2.88 15.98 -8.64
C TYR A 258 4.10 16.50 -7.88
N TYR A 259 5.10 16.97 -8.62
CA TYR A 259 6.12 17.87 -8.11
C TYR A 259 5.95 19.25 -8.75
N ALA A 260 6.65 20.28 -8.26
CA ALA A 260 6.68 21.58 -8.90
C ALA A 260 8.11 22.11 -8.89
N VAL A 261 8.45 22.89 -9.92
CA VAL A 261 9.74 23.59 -10.03
C VAL A 261 9.49 25.09 -10.13
N ASP A 262 10.44 25.88 -9.63
CA ASP A 262 10.41 27.33 -9.72
C ASP A 262 10.89 27.81 -11.11
N ASP A 263 11.21 29.11 -11.22
CA ASP A 263 11.73 29.71 -12.45
C ASP A 263 13.24 29.47 -12.66
N ASN A 264 13.93 28.92 -11.66
CA ASN A 264 15.34 28.53 -11.69
C ASN A 264 15.56 27.01 -11.90
N GLU A 265 14.47 26.27 -12.19
CA GLU A 265 14.42 24.80 -12.25
C GLU A 265 14.64 24.08 -10.90
N GLU A 266 14.60 24.79 -9.77
CA GLU A 266 14.72 24.18 -8.43
C GLU A 266 13.37 23.63 -7.93
N LEU A 267 13.41 22.53 -7.16
CA LEU A 267 12.20 21.89 -6.62
C LEU A 267 11.51 22.74 -5.54
N ILE A 268 10.24 23.05 -5.75
CA ILE A 268 9.42 23.79 -4.79
C ILE A 268 9.02 22.88 -3.62
N MET A 269 9.28 23.36 -2.40
CA MET A 269 8.69 22.76 -1.19
C MET A 269 7.21 23.12 -1.06
N PHE A 270 6.34 22.12 -1.05
CA PHE A 270 4.91 22.32 -0.88
C PHE A 270 4.54 22.70 0.56
N PRO A 271 3.56 23.62 0.77
CA PRO A 271 3.03 23.92 2.09
C PRO A 271 2.53 22.66 2.81
N ARG A 272 2.85 22.51 4.10
CA ARG A 272 2.37 21.37 4.91
C ARG A 272 0.86 21.47 5.11
N VAL A 273 0.12 20.52 4.53
CA VAL A 273 -1.32 20.39 4.75
C VAL A 273 -1.56 19.81 6.14
N LYS A 274 -2.16 20.59 7.05
CA LYS A 274 -2.57 20.08 8.37
C LYS A 274 -3.92 19.35 8.21
N PRO A 275 -4.03 18.04 8.55
CA PRO A 275 -5.31 17.34 8.55
C PRO A 275 -6.15 17.79 9.75
N ILE A 276 -7.41 18.19 9.51
CA ILE A 276 -8.30 18.78 10.53
C ILE A 276 -9.50 17.87 10.89
N SER A 277 -9.55 16.62 10.41
CA SER A 277 -10.62 15.68 10.78
C SER A 277 -10.15 14.24 11.04
N LYS A 278 -10.84 13.56 11.98
CA LYS A 278 -10.56 12.17 12.36
C LYS A 278 -10.71 11.16 11.22
N VAL A 279 -11.58 11.45 10.24
CA VAL A 279 -11.86 10.55 9.10
C VAL A 279 -10.68 10.46 8.12
N LYS A 280 -9.85 11.50 8.01
CA LYS A 280 -8.67 11.48 7.12
C LYS A 280 -7.49 10.66 7.64
N LEU A 281 -7.50 10.20 8.90
CA LEU A 281 -6.46 9.29 9.43
C LEU A 281 -6.47 7.90 8.75
N GLN A 282 -7.59 7.47 8.18
CA GLN A 282 -7.67 6.20 7.41
C GLN A 282 -7.29 6.36 5.93
N ILE A 283 -7.47 7.53 5.31
CA ILE A 283 -6.87 7.77 3.98
C ILE A 283 -5.34 7.81 4.10
N PHE A 284 -4.84 8.34 5.23
CA PHE A 284 -3.41 8.35 5.58
C PHE A 284 -2.80 6.94 5.70
N SER A 285 -3.57 5.92 6.12
CA SER A 285 -3.07 4.53 6.19
C SER A 285 -2.93 3.86 4.82
N ASN A 286 -3.74 4.28 3.83
CA ASN A 286 -3.79 3.63 2.52
C ASN A 286 -2.52 3.90 1.69
N ILE A 287 -1.96 5.11 1.79
CA ILE A 287 -0.78 5.54 1.02
C ILE A 287 0.52 4.99 1.63
N CYS A 288 0.61 4.96 2.97
CA CYS A 288 1.82 4.47 3.63
C CYS A 288 2.01 2.96 3.48
N TYR A 289 0.94 2.17 3.34
CA TYR A 289 1.08 0.74 2.98
C TYR A 289 1.58 0.55 1.55
N HIS A 290 1.16 1.40 0.61
CA HIS A 290 1.51 1.26 -0.81
C HIS A 290 2.99 1.60 -1.10
N PHE A 291 3.55 2.60 -0.40
CA PHE A 291 4.98 2.94 -0.52
C PHE A 291 5.92 1.98 0.24
N CYS A 292 5.42 1.25 1.25
CA CYS A 292 6.28 0.35 2.06
C CYS A 292 6.77 -0.90 1.31
N THR A 293 6.27 -1.19 0.11
CA THR A 293 6.71 -2.35 -0.68
C THR A 293 7.72 -2.02 -1.78
N PHE A 294 7.92 -0.75 -2.20
CA PHE A 294 8.66 -0.47 -3.45
C PHE A 294 9.59 0.77 -3.53
N ASP A 295 9.85 1.54 -2.46
CA ASP A 295 10.95 2.53 -2.48
C ASP A 295 11.96 2.34 -1.34
N SER A 296 13.14 1.82 -1.69
CA SER A 296 14.25 1.49 -0.77
C SER A 296 15.15 2.68 -0.42
N HIS A 297 14.78 3.92 -0.78
CA HIS A 297 15.67 5.08 -0.71
C HIS A 297 15.28 6.22 0.24
N LEU A 298 14.18 6.14 1.00
CA LEU A 298 13.85 7.17 2.00
C LEU A 298 14.64 7.01 3.33
N PRO A 299 15.43 8.00 3.77
CA PRO A 299 16.02 7.98 5.10
C PRO A 299 14.96 8.24 6.18
N LEU A 300 14.90 7.39 7.22
CA LEU A 300 13.87 7.38 8.29
C LEU A 300 13.76 8.67 9.15
N LYS A 301 14.51 9.73 8.85
CA LYS A 301 14.72 10.90 9.73
C LYS A 301 13.59 11.95 9.70
N THR A 302 12.40 11.61 9.18
CA THR A 302 11.24 12.52 9.22
C THR A 302 10.29 12.13 10.36
N ILE A 303 10.27 12.95 11.41
CA ILE A 303 9.54 12.77 12.68
C ILE A 303 8.07 12.33 12.49
N THR A 304 7.40 12.78 11.44
CA THR A 304 6.00 12.43 11.13
C THR A 304 5.82 10.97 10.69
N PHE A 305 6.79 10.41 9.96
CA PHE A 305 6.74 9.02 9.46
C PHE A 305 6.97 8.02 10.61
N GLN A 306 7.87 8.39 11.53
CA GLN A 306 8.19 7.65 12.74
C GLN A 306 6.96 7.46 13.65
N ALA A 307 6.24 8.55 13.94
CA ALA A 307 5.01 8.51 14.74
C ALA A 307 3.88 7.71 14.06
N TYR A 308 3.80 7.73 12.72
CA TYR A 308 2.83 6.94 11.97
C TYR A 308 3.13 5.43 12.04
N LEU A 309 4.37 5.02 11.78
CA LEU A 309 4.78 3.61 11.86
C LEU A 309 4.51 3.05 13.28
N SER A 310 4.80 3.85 14.31
CA SER A 310 4.50 3.55 15.71
C SER A 310 3.02 3.24 15.95
N HIS A 311 2.13 4.09 15.45
CA HIS A 311 0.69 3.94 15.64
C HIS A 311 0.14 2.76 14.82
N SER A 312 0.55 2.61 13.56
CA SER A 312 0.14 1.50 12.70
C SER A 312 0.55 0.13 13.26
N ASN A 313 1.76 0.03 13.83
CA ASN A 313 2.26 -1.17 14.51
C ASN A 313 1.37 -1.56 15.71
N VAL A 314 1.07 -0.56 16.56
CA VAL A 314 0.21 -0.71 17.76
C VAL A 314 -1.22 -1.08 17.40
N ASP A 315 -1.80 -0.46 16.37
CA ASP A 315 -3.18 -0.73 15.97
C ASP A 315 -3.31 -2.06 15.22
N ALA A 316 -2.29 -2.51 14.49
CA ALA A 316 -2.24 -3.86 13.91
C ALA A 316 -2.27 -4.95 15.00
N LEU A 317 -1.50 -4.80 16.08
CA LEU A 317 -1.52 -5.76 17.20
C LEU A 317 -2.89 -5.79 17.92
N LYS A 318 -3.52 -4.62 18.11
CA LYS A 318 -4.89 -4.56 18.66
C LYS A 318 -5.93 -5.19 17.73
N ALA A 319 -5.81 -4.99 16.42
CA ALA A 319 -6.70 -5.58 15.44
C ALA A 319 -6.57 -7.11 15.42
N LEU A 320 -5.34 -7.65 15.56
CA LEU A 320 -5.10 -9.08 15.71
C LEU A 320 -5.78 -9.64 16.97
N ALA A 321 -5.65 -8.97 18.11
CA ALA A 321 -6.32 -9.37 19.36
C ALA A 321 -7.84 -9.21 19.34
N ALA A 322 -8.38 -8.34 18.48
CA ALA A 322 -9.82 -8.12 18.32
C ALA A 322 -10.51 -9.11 17.37
N LYS A 323 -9.76 -10.03 16.73
CA LYS A 323 -10.35 -11.07 15.86
C LYS A 323 -11.22 -12.05 16.65
N SER A 324 -12.28 -12.55 16.01
CA SER A 324 -13.14 -13.61 16.52
C SER A 324 -12.70 -14.99 16.02
N GLY A 325 -12.98 -16.05 16.77
CA GLY A 325 -12.70 -17.44 16.35
C GLY A 325 -11.41 -18.04 16.91
N TRP A 326 -10.82 -17.42 17.94
CA TRP A 326 -9.71 -18.01 18.68
C TRP A 326 -10.14 -19.30 19.40
N GLU A 327 -9.46 -20.40 19.10
CA GLU A 327 -9.68 -21.71 19.73
C GLU A 327 -8.60 -21.97 20.78
N VAL A 328 -8.99 -22.46 21.97
CA VAL A 328 -8.04 -22.84 23.03
C VAL A 328 -7.40 -24.18 22.66
N THR A 329 -6.10 -24.18 22.36
CA THR A 329 -5.35 -25.41 22.02
C THR A 329 -4.66 -26.03 23.22
N SER A 330 -4.24 -25.22 24.21
CA SER A 330 -3.67 -25.71 25.47
C SER A 330 -3.95 -24.77 26.64
N ALA A 331 -3.97 -25.33 27.85
CA ALA A 331 -4.10 -24.59 29.10
C ALA A 331 -3.35 -25.32 30.21
N MET A 332 -2.17 -24.82 30.59
CA MET A 332 -1.29 -25.41 31.59
C MET A 332 -0.90 -24.38 32.66
N GLY A 333 -1.45 -24.54 33.87
CA GLY A 333 -1.10 -23.71 35.03
C GLY A 333 -1.37 -22.21 34.83
N LYS A 334 -0.31 -21.40 34.81
CA LYS A 334 -0.35 -19.94 34.58
C LYS A 334 -0.44 -19.57 33.08
N VAL A 335 -0.35 -20.53 32.16
CA VAL A 335 -0.26 -20.31 30.70
C VAL A 335 -1.48 -20.88 29.97
N LYS A 336 -1.99 -20.16 28.95
CA LYS A 336 -2.96 -20.69 27.98
C LYS A 336 -2.53 -20.34 26.56
N MET A 337 -2.70 -21.27 25.63
CA MET A 337 -2.44 -21.08 24.21
C MET A 337 -3.74 -21.13 23.42
N HIS A 338 -3.89 -20.18 22.51
CA HIS A 338 -4.97 -20.11 21.55
C HIS A 338 -4.40 -20.03 20.13
N THR A 339 -5.10 -20.61 19.17
CA THR A 339 -4.79 -20.50 17.74
C THR A 339 -5.98 -19.94 16.96
N LEU A 340 -5.69 -19.30 15.83
CA LEU A 340 -6.67 -18.83 14.87
C LEU A 340 -6.16 -19.07 13.45
N GLU A 341 -6.94 -19.78 12.64
CA GLU A 341 -6.65 -20.07 11.24
C GLU A 341 -7.63 -19.35 10.32
N GLU A 342 -7.14 -18.45 9.47
CA GLU A 342 -7.94 -17.67 8.53
C GLU A 342 -7.26 -17.61 7.16
N ARG A 343 -7.87 -18.20 6.13
CA ARG A 343 -7.46 -18.05 4.71
C ARG A 343 -5.94 -18.19 4.50
N ASP A 344 -5.39 -19.33 4.91
CA ASP A 344 -3.97 -19.69 4.84
C ASP A 344 -3.03 -18.89 5.78
N VAL A 345 -3.57 -18.11 6.73
CA VAL A 345 -2.82 -17.45 7.80
C VAL A 345 -3.12 -18.09 9.15
N LEU A 346 -2.08 -18.57 9.82
CA LEU A 346 -2.16 -19.05 11.20
C LEU A 346 -1.66 -17.99 12.18
N SER A 347 -2.36 -17.80 13.29
CA SER A 347 -1.99 -16.89 14.37
C SER A 347 -2.01 -17.60 15.71
N VAL A 348 -1.11 -17.22 16.62
CA VAL A 348 -1.00 -17.76 17.98
C VAL A 348 -1.16 -16.63 18.99
N TRP A 349 -1.87 -16.92 20.08
CA TRP A 349 -2.03 -16.06 21.26
C TRP A 349 -1.71 -16.88 22.51
N VAL A 350 -0.67 -16.48 23.23
CA VAL A 350 -0.25 -17.06 24.51
C VAL A 350 -0.62 -16.09 25.65
N GLU A 351 -1.54 -16.49 26.53
CA GLU A 351 -1.84 -15.79 27.77
C GLU A 351 -0.97 -16.30 28.91
N MET A 352 -0.43 -15.38 29.71
CA MET A 352 0.34 -15.65 30.91
C MET A 352 -0.25 -14.86 32.09
N GLN A 353 -0.45 -15.53 33.23
CA GLN A 353 -0.82 -14.88 34.49
C GLN A 353 0.43 -14.56 35.30
N VAL A 354 0.61 -13.30 35.68
CA VAL A 354 1.85 -12.79 36.31
C VAL A 354 1.54 -12.02 37.60
N GLU A 355 2.22 -12.37 38.69
CA GLU A 355 2.06 -11.74 40.02
C GLU A 355 2.94 -10.47 40.16
N LYS A 356 2.83 -9.56 39.19
CA LYS A 356 3.46 -8.23 39.23
C LYS A 356 2.52 -7.13 38.73
N PRO A 357 2.61 -5.89 39.26
CA PRO A 357 1.92 -4.73 38.71
C PRO A 357 2.29 -4.44 37.25
N THR A 358 1.28 -4.16 36.42
CA THR A 358 1.40 -3.91 34.96
C THR A 358 2.53 -2.98 34.55
N LYS A 359 2.80 -1.92 35.33
CA LYS A 359 3.86 -0.94 35.04
C LYS A 359 5.27 -1.55 35.08
N LEU A 360 5.54 -2.49 36.00
CA LEU A 360 6.83 -3.19 36.08
C LEU A 360 6.97 -4.18 34.94
N VAL A 361 5.91 -4.95 34.66
CA VAL A 361 5.87 -5.91 33.56
C VAL A 361 6.06 -5.22 32.21
N PHE A 362 5.40 -4.08 31.99
CA PHE A 362 5.59 -3.24 30.80
C PHE A 362 7.04 -2.74 30.68
N GLY A 363 7.68 -2.35 31.79
CA GLY A 363 9.10 -1.96 31.79
C GLY A 363 10.01 -3.09 31.34
N SER A 364 9.81 -4.29 31.90
CA SER A 364 10.60 -5.50 31.58
C SER A 364 10.41 -6.00 30.15
N LEU A 365 9.18 -5.99 29.62
CA LEU A 365 8.87 -6.51 28.28
C LEU A 365 9.03 -5.47 27.16
N SER A 366 9.19 -4.18 27.49
CA SER A 366 9.46 -3.13 26.50
C SER A 366 10.93 -3.10 26.02
N ASP A 367 11.85 -3.71 26.76
CA ASP A 367 13.28 -3.73 26.42
C ASP A 367 13.65 -5.08 25.77
N PHE A 368 13.75 -5.09 24.44
CA PHE A 368 14.07 -6.31 23.71
C PHE A 368 15.53 -6.74 23.92
N THR A 369 16.44 -5.89 24.41
CA THR A 369 17.82 -6.31 24.76
C THR A 369 17.85 -7.34 25.89
N MET A 370 16.81 -7.36 26.73
CA MET A 370 16.64 -8.32 27.81
C MET A 370 16.02 -9.66 27.35
N ARG A 371 15.43 -9.70 26.15
CA ARG A 371 14.68 -10.87 25.65
C ARG A 371 15.51 -12.16 25.52
N PRO A 372 16.78 -12.15 25.07
CA PRO A 372 17.64 -13.34 25.05
C PRO A 372 17.92 -13.97 26.43
N GLN A 373 17.55 -13.33 27.54
CA GLN A 373 17.73 -13.87 28.89
C GLN A 373 16.66 -14.90 29.28
N TRP A 374 15.55 -14.96 28.53
CA TRP A 374 14.40 -15.83 28.83
C TRP A 374 13.73 -16.43 27.59
N ASP A 375 13.90 -15.85 26.40
CA ASP A 375 13.33 -16.38 25.14
C ASP A 375 14.41 -17.12 24.33
N PRO A 376 14.43 -18.47 24.32
CA PRO A 376 15.48 -19.25 23.64
C PRO A 376 15.47 -19.07 22.12
N HIS A 377 14.42 -18.48 21.54
CA HIS A 377 14.32 -18.18 20.11
C HIS A 377 15.06 -16.90 19.71
N TYR A 378 15.65 -16.17 20.68
CA TYR A 378 16.37 -14.92 20.46
C TYR A 378 17.83 -15.08 20.90
N LEU A 379 18.76 -15.16 19.95
CA LEU A 379 20.20 -15.23 20.22
C LEU A 379 20.79 -13.86 20.57
N SER A 380 20.38 -12.81 19.85
CA SER A 380 20.77 -11.43 20.13
C SER A 380 19.65 -10.46 19.76
N CYS A 381 19.65 -9.31 20.45
CA CYS A 381 18.78 -8.16 20.20
C CYS A 381 19.62 -6.88 20.27
N GLU A 382 20.14 -6.43 19.15
CA GLU A 382 20.99 -5.23 19.07
C GLU A 382 20.14 -4.01 18.67
N VAL A 383 20.30 -2.89 19.37
CA VAL A 383 19.59 -1.64 19.02
C VAL A 383 20.27 -1.00 17.80
N ILE A 384 19.53 -0.88 16.70
CA ILE A 384 19.98 -0.16 15.49
C ILE A 384 19.77 1.34 15.66
N ASP A 385 18.57 1.77 16.09
CA ASP A 385 18.21 3.20 16.17
C ASP A 385 17.13 3.47 17.22
N TRP A 386 17.21 4.65 17.84
CA TRP A 386 16.24 5.18 18.81
C TRP A 386 15.31 6.16 18.10
N VAL A 387 14.27 5.61 17.47
CA VAL A 387 13.31 6.34 16.63
C VAL A 387 12.52 7.38 17.42
N SER A 388 12.11 7.05 18.64
CA SER A 388 11.45 7.97 19.57
C SER A 388 11.67 7.49 21.02
N ASN A 389 11.17 8.23 22.01
CA ASN A 389 11.15 7.76 23.41
C ASN A 389 10.30 6.47 23.59
N ASP A 390 9.41 6.18 22.66
CA ASP A 390 8.47 5.06 22.66
C ASP A 390 8.70 4.08 21.49
N ASP A 391 9.72 4.30 20.65
CA ASP A 391 9.95 3.53 19.43
C ASP A 391 11.44 3.23 19.26
N THR A 392 11.79 1.97 19.05
CA THR A 392 13.18 1.51 18.94
C THR A 392 13.28 0.42 17.88
N ILE A 393 14.30 0.50 17.05
CA ILE A 393 14.57 -0.48 16.00
C ILE A 393 15.62 -1.46 16.49
N TYR A 394 15.35 -2.75 16.35
CA TYR A 394 16.26 -3.83 16.74
C TYR A 394 16.66 -4.69 15.55
N HIS A 395 17.93 -5.11 15.53
CA HIS A 395 18.38 -6.29 14.80
C HIS A 395 18.26 -7.48 15.74
N ILE A 396 17.54 -8.51 15.32
CA ILE A 396 17.37 -9.74 16.10
C ILE A 396 17.97 -10.88 15.30
N THR A 397 18.72 -11.76 15.97
CA THR A 397 19.16 -13.04 15.40
C THR A 397 18.50 -14.20 16.12
N CYS A 398 18.12 -15.23 15.37
CA CYS A 398 17.39 -16.41 15.85
C CYS A 398 18.20 -17.70 15.60
N PRO A 399 18.05 -18.73 16.47
CA PRO A 399 18.76 -19.99 16.32
C PRO A 399 18.28 -20.78 15.10
N LYS A 400 19.12 -21.70 14.63
CA LYS A 400 18.81 -22.56 13.46
C LYS A 400 17.91 -23.73 13.88
N VAL A 401 16.67 -23.76 13.36
CA VAL A 401 15.63 -24.77 13.73
C VAL A 401 15.63 -26.03 12.85
N SER A 402 16.09 -25.93 11.60
CA SER A 402 16.30 -27.10 10.72
C SER A 402 17.50 -26.84 9.80
N SER A 403 17.72 -27.59 8.72
CA SER A 403 18.96 -27.55 7.92
C SER A 403 19.30 -26.21 7.22
N SER A 404 18.43 -25.20 7.31
CA SER A 404 18.55 -23.83 6.79
C SER A 404 19.71 -23.00 7.39
N LYS A 405 19.83 -21.72 6.98
CA LYS A 405 20.71 -20.73 7.64
C LYS A 405 20.05 -20.21 8.93
N PRO A 406 20.81 -19.65 9.91
CA PRO A 406 20.22 -18.86 10.98
C PRO A 406 19.39 -17.71 10.40
N ILE A 407 18.36 -17.28 11.13
CA ILE A 407 17.44 -16.24 10.69
C ILE A 407 17.83 -14.90 11.33
N ASP A 408 17.70 -13.82 10.57
CA ASP A 408 17.76 -12.46 11.09
C ASP A 408 16.47 -11.68 10.80
N LEU A 409 16.14 -10.76 11.70
CA LEU A 409 14.96 -9.90 11.64
C LEU A 409 15.41 -8.46 11.91
N VAL A 410 14.83 -7.51 11.19
CA VAL A 410 14.92 -6.09 11.52
C VAL A 410 13.52 -5.63 11.88
N VAL A 411 13.30 -5.19 13.12
CA VAL A 411 11.97 -4.90 13.65
C VAL A 411 11.88 -3.51 14.26
N LEU A 412 10.73 -2.86 14.07
CA LEU A 412 10.30 -1.72 14.86
C LEU A 412 9.53 -2.22 16.07
N VAL A 413 9.97 -1.87 17.28
CA VAL A 413 9.23 -2.08 18.53
C VAL A 413 8.65 -0.75 18.99
N SER A 414 7.34 -0.73 19.23
CA SER A 414 6.56 0.45 19.61
C SER A 414 5.83 0.19 20.92
N ARG A 415 6.24 0.91 21.97
CA ARG A 415 5.67 0.79 23.33
C ARG A 415 4.67 1.92 23.59
N LYS A 416 3.44 1.59 24.01
CA LYS A 416 2.41 2.58 24.37
C LYS A 416 1.83 2.29 25.75
N ARG A 417 1.78 3.35 26.55
CA ARG A 417 1.06 3.38 27.83
C ARG A 417 -0.45 3.50 27.57
N PRO A 418 -1.31 3.11 28.52
CA PRO A 418 -2.76 3.17 28.31
C PRO A 418 -3.25 4.62 28.15
N ALA A 419 -4.24 4.81 27.28
CA ALA A 419 -4.98 6.08 27.20
C ALA A 419 -5.91 6.23 28.42
N LYS A 420 -6.45 7.42 28.69
CA LYS A 420 -7.31 7.68 29.86
C LYS A 420 -8.51 6.74 30.02
N ASP A 421 -8.99 6.16 28.91
CA ASP A 421 -10.17 5.30 28.85
C ASP A 421 -9.82 3.80 28.64
N SER A 422 -8.54 3.42 28.75
CA SER A 422 -8.07 2.04 28.57
C SER A 422 -7.09 1.65 29.68
N ASN A 423 -7.11 0.38 30.09
CA ASN A 423 -6.17 -0.18 31.08
C ASN A 423 -5.10 -1.10 30.44
N THR A 424 -4.98 -1.13 29.11
CA THR A 424 -4.04 -2.01 28.40
C THR A 424 -2.75 -1.27 28.02
N TYR A 425 -1.61 -1.79 28.48
CA TYR A 425 -0.30 -1.41 27.94
C TYR A 425 0.00 -2.25 26.70
N VAL A 426 0.68 -1.67 25.71
CA VAL A 426 0.96 -2.32 24.43
C VAL A 426 2.45 -2.25 24.11
N VAL A 427 3.05 -3.37 23.72
CA VAL A 427 4.40 -3.44 23.14
C VAL A 427 4.28 -4.17 21.81
N ALA A 428 4.14 -3.43 20.71
CA ALA A 428 3.95 -4.00 19.38
C ALA A 428 5.27 -4.12 18.62
N MET A 429 5.45 -5.21 17.86
CA MET A 429 6.59 -5.43 16.97
C MET A 429 6.13 -5.77 15.56
N LYS A 430 6.81 -5.17 14.58
CA LYS A 430 6.62 -5.44 13.14
C LYS A 430 7.95 -5.34 12.41
N SER A 431 8.19 -6.21 11.43
CA SER A 431 9.39 -6.13 10.60
C SER A 431 9.39 -4.89 9.71
N ILE A 432 10.57 -4.29 9.53
CA ILE A 432 10.81 -3.15 8.65
C ILE A 432 12.05 -3.40 7.79
N THR A 433 12.05 -2.83 6.59
CA THR A 433 13.22 -2.87 5.70
C THR A 433 14.08 -1.62 5.93
N LEU A 434 15.37 -1.83 6.20
CA LEU A 434 16.35 -0.76 6.42
C LEU A 434 17.52 -0.88 5.44
N ALA A 435 17.75 0.17 4.64
CA ALA A 435 18.92 0.25 3.76
C ALA A 435 20.26 0.26 4.53
N SER A 436 20.26 0.64 5.82
CA SER A 436 21.42 0.56 6.71
C SER A 436 21.74 -0.87 7.19
N VAL A 437 20.78 -1.80 7.10
CA VAL A 437 20.93 -3.20 7.54
C VAL A 437 20.41 -4.14 6.43
N PRO A 438 21.08 -4.17 5.26
CA PRO A 438 20.66 -4.99 4.13
C PRO A 438 20.74 -6.49 4.47
N PRO A 439 20.02 -7.37 3.74
CA PRO A 439 20.11 -8.81 3.93
C PRO A 439 21.54 -9.32 3.77
N SER A 440 22.07 -9.99 4.80
CA SER A 440 23.42 -10.57 4.80
C SER A 440 23.38 -12.01 4.27
N PRO A 441 24.34 -12.45 3.43
CA PRO A 441 24.39 -13.83 2.95
C PRO A 441 24.65 -14.87 4.05
N GLN A 442 24.99 -14.44 5.27
CA GLN A 442 25.15 -15.30 6.45
C GLN A 442 23.81 -15.77 7.03
N TYR A 443 22.75 -14.97 6.86
CA TYR A 443 21.43 -15.19 7.45
C TYR A 443 20.36 -15.38 6.37
N THR A 444 19.20 -15.91 6.76
CA THR A 444 17.96 -15.78 5.99
C THR A 444 17.12 -14.67 6.63
N ARG A 445 16.94 -13.55 5.95
CA ARG A 445 16.09 -12.44 6.40
C ARG A 445 14.64 -12.92 6.48
N SER A 446 14.04 -12.83 7.66
CA SER A 446 12.65 -13.17 7.93
C SER A 446 11.83 -11.90 8.18
N GLU A 447 10.51 -12.03 8.06
CA GLU A 447 9.54 -10.98 8.35
C GLU A 447 8.46 -11.45 9.31
N VAL A 448 8.02 -10.54 10.18
CA VAL A 448 6.88 -10.68 11.09
C VAL A 448 5.90 -9.55 10.79
N ALA A 449 4.68 -9.92 10.40
CA ALA A 449 3.65 -8.97 9.96
C ALA A 449 3.04 -8.17 11.13
N SER A 450 2.74 -8.86 12.23
CA SER A 450 2.30 -8.27 13.50
C SER A 450 2.54 -9.26 14.64
N ALA A 451 3.23 -8.82 15.69
CA ALA A 451 3.34 -9.56 16.94
C ALA A 451 3.53 -8.59 18.12
N GLY A 452 3.54 -9.10 19.35
CA GLY A 452 3.90 -8.33 20.53
C GLY A 452 3.07 -8.67 21.76
N PHE A 453 3.12 -7.79 22.76
CA PHE A 453 2.50 -8.00 24.07
C PHE A 453 1.36 -7.00 24.34
N LEU A 454 0.25 -7.51 24.85
CA LEU A 454 -0.80 -6.74 25.52
C LEU A 454 -0.76 -7.06 27.01
N ILE A 455 -0.68 -6.06 27.88
CA ILE A 455 -0.54 -6.24 29.32
C ILE A 455 -1.71 -5.54 30.01
N GLN A 456 -2.53 -6.31 30.74
CA GLN A 456 -3.78 -5.86 31.34
C GLN A 456 -3.81 -6.14 32.84
N ALA A 457 -4.19 -5.15 33.64
CA ALA A 457 -4.29 -5.32 35.09
C ALA A 457 -5.47 -6.23 35.45
N VAL A 458 -5.21 -7.21 36.31
CA VAL A 458 -6.26 -8.03 36.94
C VAL A 458 -6.58 -7.45 38.32
N ASP A 459 -5.54 -7.14 39.10
CA ASP A 459 -5.64 -6.37 40.35
C ASP A 459 -4.45 -5.39 40.51
N SER A 460 -4.20 -4.88 41.72
CA SER A 460 -3.10 -3.94 42.01
C SER A 460 -1.71 -4.60 42.03
N SER A 461 -1.65 -5.92 42.13
CA SER A 461 -0.47 -6.77 42.27
C SER A 461 -0.30 -7.78 41.12
N SER A 462 -1.34 -8.09 40.34
CA SER A 462 -1.32 -9.09 39.28
C SER A 462 -1.80 -8.56 37.91
N CYS A 463 -1.32 -9.19 36.83
CA CYS A 463 -1.73 -8.87 35.47
C CYS A 463 -1.74 -10.08 34.52
N THR A 464 -2.57 -9.97 33.47
CA THR A 464 -2.51 -10.85 32.31
C THR A 464 -1.54 -10.26 31.29
N VAL A 465 -0.62 -11.07 30.79
CA VAL A 465 0.26 -10.77 29.65
C VAL A 465 -0.14 -11.66 28.49
N SER A 466 -0.64 -11.05 27.42
CA SER A 466 -1.00 -11.75 26.17
C SER A 466 0.07 -11.48 25.12
N TYR A 467 0.84 -12.49 24.74
CA TYR A 467 1.71 -12.45 23.57
C TYR A 467 0.93 -12.93 22.35
N LEU A 468 0.84 -12.11 21.30
CA LEU A 468 0.25 -12.49 20.02
C LEU A 468 1.30 -12.49 18.92
N ASN A 469 1.16 -13.40 17.95
CA ASN A 469 2.00 -13.47 16.77
C ASN A 469 1.20 -13.99 15.56
N GLN A 470 1.22 -13.24 14.46
CA GLN A 470 0.74 -13.69 13.15
C GLN A 470 1.89 -14.43 12.44
N ILE A 471 1.77 -15.76 12.33
CA ILE A 471 2.85 -16.61 11.83
C ILE A 471 3.06 -16.38 10.33
N SER A 472 4.33 -16.23 9.95
CA SER A 472 4.80 -16.19 8.57
C SER A 472 5.43 -17.53 8.18
N SER A 473 5.54 -17.83 6.88
CA SER A 473 6.13 -19.09 6.40
C SER A 473 7.57 -19.34 6.89
N SER A 474 8.34 -18.29 7.16
CA SER A 474 9.69 -18.35 7.72
C SER A 474 9.73 -18.56 9.24
N THR A 475 8.67 -18.17 9.97
CA THR A 475 8.55 -18.38 11.42
C THR A 475 7.79 -19.65 11.78
N LEU A 476 6.94 -20.18 10.88
CA LEU A 476 6.20 -21.43 11.06
C LEU A 476 7.03 -22.61 11.60
N PRO A 477 8.30 -22.85 11.18
CA PRO A 477 9.10 -23.95 11.74
C PRO A 477 9.34 -23.86 13.26
N TYR A 478 9.28 -22.67 13.85
CA TYR A 478 9.45 -22.45 15.30
C TYR A 478 8.17 -22.79 16.08
N PHE A 479 7.00 -22.70 15.45
CA PHE A 479 5.70 -22.93 16.10
C PHE A 479 5.09 -24.29 15.74
N ALA A 480 5.50 -24.89 14.63
CA ALA A 480 4.91 -26.12 14.09
C ALA A 480 4.96 -27.32 15.07
N GLY A 481 5.92 -27.34 15.99
CA GLY A 481 6.02 -28.36 17.05
C GLY A 481 4.86 -28.27 18.05
N ASP A 482 4.64 -27.08 18.59
CA ASP A 482 3.59 -26.81 19.57
C ASP A 482 2.19 -26.86 18.94
N ILE A 483 2.03 -26.34 17.72
CA ILE A 483 0.77 -26.43 16.96
C ILE A 483 0.42 -27.89 16.67
N GLY A 484 1.41 -28.73 16.35
CA GLY A 484 1.25 -30.16 16.15
C GLY A 484 1.02 -30.96 17.44
N GLY A 485 1.13 -30.33 18.62
CA GLY A 485 0.98 -31.01 19.91
C GLY A 485 2.12 -31.98 20.26
N TRP A 486 3.26 -31.90 19.56
CA TRP A 486 4.44 -32.75 19.79
C TRP A 486 5.66 -31.96 20.33
N SER A 487 5.45 -30.70 20.72
CA SER A 487 6.41 -29.88 21.46
C SER A 487 5.70 -29.02 22.51
N SER A 488 6.46 -28.58 23.52
CA SER A 488 6.04 -27.69 24.61
C SER A 488 6.89 -26.41 24.67
N THR A 489 7.67 -26.13 23.62
CA THR A 489 8.61 -25.01 23.51
C THR A 489 8.00 -23.63 23.75
N ILE A 490 6.74 -23.40 23.35
CA ILE A 490 6.01 -22.15 23.61
C ILE A 490 5.65 -22.03 25.10
N GLU A 491 5.17 -23.12 25.72
CA GLU A 491 4.77 -23.14 27.13
C GLU A 491 5.97 -23.01 28.07
N GLU A 492 7.09 -23.65 27.72
CA GLU A 492 8.38 -23.51 28.40
C GLU A 492 8.90 -22.06 28.31
N THR A 493 8.84 -21.45 27.12
CA THR A 493 9.23 -20.04 26.91
C THR A 493 8.33 -19.08 27.67
N ALA A 494 7.01 -19.32 27.69
CA ALA A 494 6.06 -18.55 28.48
C ALA A 494 6.31 -18.68 29.98
N THR A 495 6.67 -19.88 30.45
CA THR A 495 7.04 -20.13 31.85
C THR A 495 8.34 -19.40 32.23
N SER A 496 9.34 -19.42 31.35
CA SER A 496 10.59 -18.67 31.55
C SER A 496 10.37 -17.16 31.55
N CYS A 497 9.46 -16.66 30.72
CA CYS A 497 9.01 -15.26 30.73
C CYS A 497 8.38 -14.88 32.07
N ILE A 498 7.44 -15.69 32.60
CA ILE A 498 6.82 -15.48 33.92
C ILE A 498 7.89 -15.42 35.01
N GLN A 499 8.83 -16.39 35.04
CA GLN A 499 9.93 -16.42 36.01
C GLN A 499 10.80 -15.15 35.94
N PHE A 500 11.24 -14.76 34.74
CA PHE A 500 12.04 -13.55 34.51
C PHE A 500 11.34 -12.27 35.03
N ILE A 501 10.01 -12.17 34.84
CA ILE A 501 9.22 -11.03 35.33
C ILE A 501 9.02 -11.09 36.85
N GLU A 502 8.74 -12.27 37.42
CA GLU A 502 8.49 -12.47 38.85
C GLU A 502 9.77 -12.29 39.70
N GLU A 503 10.94 -12.69 39.17
CA GLU A 503 12.26 -12.51 39.80
C GLU A 503 12.82 -11.08 39.70
N ALA A 504 12.30 -10.25 38.79
CA ALA A 504 12.75 -8.86 38.65
C ALA A 504 12.50 -8.05 39.94
N THR A 505 13.59 -7.57 40.55
CA THR A 505 13.56 -6.75 41.77
C THR A 505 13.17 -5.29 41.48
N ASN A 506 12.42 -4.69 42.41
CA ASN A 506 11.78 -3.37 42.22
C ASN A 506 12.76 -2.22 41.94
N ASP A 507 14.04 -2.35 42.33
CA ASP A 507 15.03 -1.27 42.22
C ASP A 507 15.45 -0.94 40.77
N ARG A 508 15.22 -1.84 39.80
CA ARG A 508 15.70 -1.64 38.41
C ARG A 508 14.94 -0.55 37.63
N PHE A 509 13.75 -0.13 38.07
CA PHE A 509 12.82 0.66 37.23
C PHE A 509 12.35 2.00 37.81
N ILE A 510 12.99 2.52 38.86
CA ILE A 510 12.55 3.77 39.52
C ILE A 510 13.01 5.05 38.78
N ASN A 511 14.07 5.00 37.95
CA ASN A 511 14.79 6.20 37.45
C ASN A 511 15.06 6.26 35.93
N LYS A 512 14.17 5.76 35.06
CA LYS A 512 14.20 6.01 33.60
C LYS A 512 12.81 6.20 32.99
#